data_AF-A0A920BH02-F1
#
_entry.id   AF-A0A920BH02-F1
#
_cell.length_a   1.000
_cell.length_b   1.000
_cell.length_c   1.000
_cell.angle_alpha   90.00
_cell.angle_beta   90.00
_cell.angle_gamma   90.00
#
_symmetry.space_group_name_H-M   'P 1'
#
loop_
_entity.id
_entity.type
_entity.pdbx_description
1 polymer ?
#
loop_
_entity_poly.entity_id
_entity_poly.type
_entity_poly.pdbx_seq_one_letter_code
_entity_poly.pdbx_strand_id
1 'polypeptide(L)'
;MDPFVEALANRLFDAFINNGKCDWVRDFAIPLPLIVIGHQVGVPEEDIWKIKAWTDAWVQRLGMMQTEEEAIWSTEMEIEAQHYFQPIFERLRQTPDDSLLSDLVNTEIPEWDEL
;
A
#
# COMPACT_ATOMS: atom_id res chain seq x y z
N MET A 1 6.86 8.23 -20.59
CA MET A 1 6.12 7.35 -19.66
C MET A 1 7.18 6.69 -18.79
N ASP A 2 6.92 6.54 -17.49
CA ASP A 2 7.87 5.86 -16.59
C ASP A 2 8.06 4.39 -17.06
N PRO A 3 9.30 3.91 -17.28
CA PRO A 3 9.55 2.56 -17.80
C PRO A 3 9.01 1.43 -16.91
N PHE A 4 9.00 1.63 -15.60
CA PHE A 4 8.45 0.65 -14.66
C PHE A 4 6.93 0.58 -14.79
N VAL A 5 6.26 1.72 -14.87
CA VAL A 5 4.79 1.78 -15.04
C VAL A 5 4.37 1.11 -16.36
N GLU A 6 5.09 1.35 -17.45
CA GLU A 6 4.83 0.73 -18.74
C GLU A 6 5.02 -0.80 -18.69
N ALA A 7 6.13 -1.27 -18.12
CA ALA A 7 6.42 -2.70 -17.98
C ALA A 7 5.37 -3.40 -17.09
N LEU A 8 4.97 -2.77 -15.99
CA LEU A 8 3.93 -3.26 -15.10
C LEU A 8 2.57 -3.35 -15.80
N ALA A 9 2.17 -2.32 -16.53
CA ALA A 9 0.92 -2.34 -17.28
C ALA A 9 0.89 -3.50 -18.28
N ASN A 10 1.97 -3.68 -19.06
CA ASN A 10 2.09 -4.81 -19.99
C ASN A 10 2.00 -6.16 -19.27
N ARG A 11 2.72 -6.33 -18.16
CA ARG A 11 2.68 -7.57 -17.36
C ARG A 11 1.29 -7.90 -16.83
N LEU A 12 0.54 -6.90 -16.36
CA LEU A 12 -0.84 -7.09 -15.88
C LEU A 12 -1.77 -7.47 -17.03
N PHE A 13 -1.63 -6.81 -18.20
CA PHE A 13 -2.40 -7.16 -19.40
C PHE A 13 -2.10 -8.59 -19.89
N ASP A 14 -0.84 -8.98 -19.94
CA ASP A 14 -0.41 -10.30 -20.41
C ASP A 14 -0.99 -11.45 -19.58
N ALA A 15 -1.31 -11.20 -18.30
CA ALA A 15 -1.88 -12.19 -17.39
C ALA A 15 -3.28 -12.66 -17.80
N PHE A 16 -4.05 -11.84 -18.52
CA PHE A 16 -5.44 -12.18 -18.90
C PHE A 16 -5.75 -12.06 -20.39
N ILE A 17 -4.88 -11.47 -21.21
CA ILE A 17 -5.16 -11.19 -22.62
C ILE A 17 -5.57 -12.45 -23.43
N ASN A 18 -4.95 -13.60 -23.14
CA ASN A 18 -5.24 -14.86 -23.83
C ASN A 18 -6.55 -15.52 -23.38
N ASN A 19 -7.14 -15.09 -22.27
CA ASN A 19 -8.39 -15.65 -21.76
C ASN A 19 -9.62 -15.10 -22.49
N GLY A 20 -9.47 -14.02 -23.27
CA GLY A 20 -10.56 -13.34 -23.97
C GLY A 20 -11.57 -12.64 -23.05
N LYS A 21 -11.37 -12.67 -21.74
CA LYS A 21 -12.18 -12.02 -20.69
C LYS A 21 -11.33 -11.77 -19.44
N CYS A 22 -11.69 -10.75 -18.68
CA CYS A 22 -11.13 -10.41 -17.37
C CYS A 22 -12.17 -9.69 -16.51
N ASP A 23 -11.91 -9.61 -15.20
CA ASP A 23 -12.48 -8.57 -14.35
C ASP A 23 -11.55 -7.36 -14.42
N TRP A 24 -11.90 -6.36 -15.23
CA TRP A 24 -11.05 -5.18 -15.45
C TRP A 24 -10.64 -4.47 -14.14
N VAL A 25 -11.53 -4.45 -13.16
CA VAL A 25 -11.28 -3.75 -11.89
C VAL A 25 -10.28 -4.56 -11.05
N ARG A 26 -10.57 -5.84 -10.84
CA ARG A 26 -9.74 -6.73 -10.03
C ARG A 26 -8.40 -7.04 -10.68
N ASP A 27 -8.40 -7.30 -11.98
CA ASP A 27 -7.26 -7.84 -12.71
C ASP A 27 -6.32 -6.74 -13.22
N PHE A 28 -6.76 -5.47 -13.32
CA PHE A 28 -5.94 -4.38 -13.85
C PHE A 28 -6.04 -3.06 -13.07
N ALA A 29 -7.24 -2.51 -12.89
CA ALA A 29 -7.41 -1.16 -12.36
C ALA A 29 -7.03 -1.02 -10.88
N ILE A 30 -7.22 -2.06 -10.08
CA ILE A 30 -6.76 -2.12 -8.68
C ILE A 30 -5.24 -2.38 -8.60
N PRO A 31 -4.68 -3.43 -9.24
CA PRO A 31 -3.27 -3.76 -9.06
C PRO A 31 -2.31 -2.69 -9.58
N LEU A 32 -2.59 -2.08 -10.75
CA LEU A 32 -1.67 -1.14 -11.38
C LEU A 32 -1.25 0.03 -10.46
N PRO A 33 -2.17 0.88 -9.96
CA PRO A 33 -1.77 1.98 -9.08
C PRO A 33 -1.22 1.51 -7.73
N LEU A 34 -1.73 0.42 -7.17
CA LEU A 34 -1.25 -0.11 -5.89
C LEU A 34 0.19 -0.59 -5.96
N ILE A 35 0.55 -1.32 -7.02
CA ILE A 35 1.92 -1.81 -7.20
C ILE A 35 2.87 -0.64 -7.46
N VAL A 36 2.45 0.38 -8.21
CA VAL A 36 3.25 1.60 -8.42
C VAL A 36 3.53 2.32 -7.11
N ILE A 37 2.50 2.56 -6.29
CA ILE A 37 2.68 3.20 -4.98
C ILE A 37 3.55 2.32 -4.07
N GLY A 38 3.27 1.02 -4.03
CA GLY A 38 4.01 0.07 -3.22
C GLY A 38 5.51 0.03 -3.57
N HIS A 39 5.83 0.08 -4.86
CA HIS A 39 7.21 0.17 -5.33
C HIS A 39 7.93 1.42 -4.81
N GLN A 40 7.28 2.59 -4.88
CA GLN A 40 7.88 3.84 -4.39
C GLN A 40 8.01 3.86 -2.86
N VAL A 41 7.02 3.31 -2.15
CA VAL A 41 7.04 3.19 -0.67
C VAL A 41 8.08 2.16 -0.20
N GLY A 42 8.49 1.21 -1.06
CA GLY A 42 9.46 0.18 -0.70
C GLY A 42 8.84 -1.04 -0.01
N VAL A 43 7.57 -1.33 -0.28
CA VAL A 43 6.88 -2.54 0.21
C VAL A 43 6.92 -3.65 -0.84
N PRO A 44 6.95 -4.93 -0.43
CA PRO A 44 6.93 -6.07 -1.34
C PRO A 44 5.63 -6.13 -2.16
N GLU A 45 5.75 -6.47 -3.45
CA GLU A 45 4.60 -6.57 -4.36
C GLU A 45 3.62 -7.67 -3.94
N GLU A 46 4.10 -8.75 -3.31
CA GLU A 46 3.27 -9.85 -2.83
C GLU A 46 2.27 -9.42 -1.74
N ASP A 47 2.53 -8.31 -1.04
CA ASP A 47 1.69 -7.81 0.05
C ASP A 47 0.62 -6.79 -0.43
N ILE A 48 0.54 -6.46 -1.72
CA ILE A 48 -0.36 -5.43 -2.25
C ILE A 48 -1.83 -5.64 -1.89
N TRP A 49 -2.28 -6.89 -1.74
CA TRP A 49 -3.66 -7.20 -1.38
C TRP A 49 -3.94 -6.98 0.10
N LYS A 50 -2.93 -7.17 0.97
CA LYS A 50 -3.03 -6.77 2.38
C LYS A 50 -3.10 -5.25 2.49
N ILE A 51 -2.21 -4.56 1.77
CA ILE A 51 -2.20 -3.09 1.70
C ILE A 51 -3.56 -2.56 1.20
N LYS A 52 -4.13 -3.17 0.15
CA LYS A 52 -5.47 -2.82 -0.32
C LYS A 52 -6.51 -2.95 0.79
N ALA A 53 -6.55 -4.07 1.49
CA ALA A 53 -7.50 -4.29 2.58
C ALA A 53 -7.35 -3.25 3.70
N TRP A 54 -6.12 -2.93 4.09
CA TRP A 54 -5.84 -1.90 5.10
C TRP A 54 -6.27 -0.50 4.63
N THR A 55 -6.01 -0.14 3.37
CA THR A 55 -6.45 1.14 2.81
C THR A 55 -7.97 1.24 2.68
N ASP A 56 -8.66 0.13 2.33
CA ASP A 56 -10.12 0.07 2.27
C ASP A 56 -10.74 0.29 3.66
N ALA A 57 -10.19 -0.37 4.70
CA ALA A 57 -10.58 -0.16 6.09
C ALA A 57 -10.40 1.29 6.55
N TRP A 58 -9.31 1.93 6.11
CA TRP A 58 -9.06 3.33 6.42
C TRP A 58 -10.06 4.26 5.72
N VAL A 59 -10.35 4.03 4.44
CA VAL A 59 -11.36 4.78 3.68
C VAL A 59 -12.77 4.60 4.24
N GLN A 60 -13.14 3.38 4.65
CA GLN A 60 -14.44 3.13 5.29
C GLN A 60 -14.62 3.96 6.56
N ARG A 61 -13.59 4.09 7.39
CA ARG A 61 -13.64 4.91 8.61
C ARG A 61 -13.85 6.39 8.33
N LEU A 62 -13.24 6.93 7.27
CA LEU A 62 -13.45 8.32 6.85
C LEU A 62 -14.92 8.60 6.48
N GLY A 63 -15.66 7.58 6.03
CA GLY A 63 -17.07 7.69 5.68
C GLY A 63 -18.01 7.92 6.88
N MET A 64 -17.55 7.73 8.13
CA MET A 64 -18.29 7.96 9.39
C MET A 64 -19.68 7.27 9.47
N MET A 65 -19.93 6.25 8.65
CA MET A 65 -21.19 5.50 8.58
C MET A 65 -20.94 4.00 8.64
N GLN A 66 -20.28 3.54 9.70
CA GLN A 66 -19.98 2.12 9.89
C GLN A 66 -21.01 1.45 10.79
N THR A 67 -21.37 0.23 10.43
CA THR A 67 -21.96 -0.73 11.37
C THR A 67 -20.93 -1.14 12.43
N GLU A 68 -21.40 -1.74 13.53
CA GLU A 68 -20.50 -2.24 14.58
C GLU A 68 -19.51 -3.30 14.04
N GLU A 69 -19.97 -4.19 13.16
CA GLU A 69 -19.14 -5.21 12.52
C GLU A 69 -18.05 -4.60 11.63
N GLU A 70 -18.39 -3.60 10.80
CA GLU A 70 -17.43 -2.90 9.94
C GLU A 70 -16.40 -2.10 10.76
N ALA A 71 -16.81 -1.54 11.90
CA ALA A 71 -15.92 -0.83 12.81
C ALA A 71 -14.90 -1.78 13.48
N ILE A 72 -15.35 -2.97 13.90
CA ILE A 72 -14.47 -4.03 14.43
C ILE A 72 -13.47 -4.45 13.35
N TRP A 73 -13.95 -4.82 12.17
CA TRP A 73 -13.09 -5.25 11.06
C TRP A 73 -12.06 -4.17 10.68
N SER A 74 -12.48 -2.91 10.58
CA SER A 74 -11.57 -1.81 10.24
C SER A 74 -10.49 -1.59 11.29
N THR A 75 -10.82 -1.81 12.56
CA THR A 75 -9.88 -1.73 13.69
C THR A 75 -8.88 -2.88 13.63
N GLU A 76 -9.32 -4.11 13.33
CA GLU A 76 -8.44 -5.27 13.15
C GLU A 76 -7.45 -5.06 11.99
N MET A 77 -7.91 -4.54 10.85
CA MET A 77 -7.06 -4.21 9.70
C MET A 77 -6.01 -3.14 10.01
N GLU A 78 -6.36 -2.13 10.81
CA GLU A 78 -5.39 -1.14 11.25
C GLU A 78 -4.33 -1.72 12.17
N ILE A 79 -4.73 -2.55 13.13
CA ILE A 79 -3.80 -3.24 14.04
C ILE A 79 -2.84 -4.13 13.24
N GLU A 80 -3.34 -4.86 12.25
CA GLU A 80 -2.50 -5.68 11.37
C GLU A 80 -1.51 -4.82 10.57
N ALA A 81 -1.97 -3.71 9.97
CA ALA A 81 -1.11 -2.77 9.25
C ALA A 81 -0.02 -2.19 10.15
N GLN A 82 -0.35 -1.79 11.38
CA GLN A 82 0.60 -1.27 12.36
C GLN A 82 1.67 -2.31 12.70
N HIS A 83 1.27 -3.57 12.97
CA HIS A 83 2.22 -4.65 13.24
C HIS A 83 3.09 -5.00 12.03
N TYR A 84 2.57 -4.87 10.82
CA TYR A 84 3.33 -5.09 9.60
C TYR A 84 4.40 -4.01 9.38
N PHE A 85 4.02 -2.74 9.50
CA PHE A 85 4.90 -1.62 9.19
C PHE A 85 5.91 -1.30 10.31
N GLN A 86 5.58 -1.54 11.58
CA GLN A 86 6.47 -1.27 12.71
C GLN A 86 7.89 -1.88 12.55
N PRO A 87 8.07 -3.18 12.28
CA PRO A 87 9.41 -3.76 12.09
C PRO A 87 10.12 -3.21 10.84
N ILE A 88 9.36 -2.81 9.81
CA ILE A 88 9.94 -2.16 8.61
C ILE A 88 10.50 -0.79 9.00
N PHE A 89 9.77 0.00 9.79
CA PHE A 89 10.24 1.30 10.27
C PHE A 89 11.49 1.14 11.15
N GLU A 90 11.51 0.18 12.06
CA GLU A 90 12.68 -0.11 12.92
C GLU A 90 13.90 -0.50 12.09
N ARG A 91 13.74 -1.34 11.08
CA ARG A 91 14.80 -1.68 10.12
C ARG A 91 15.30 -0.42 9.41
N LEU A 92 14.41 0.40 8.88
CA LEU A 92 14.76 1.58 8.09
C LEU A 92 15.47 2.67 8.90
N ARG A 93 15.21 2.77 10.22
CA ARG A 93 15.99 3.64 11.12
C ARG A 93 17.42 3.16 11.32
N GLN A 94 17.65 1.85 11.28
CA GLN A 94 18.98 1.26 11.49
C GLN A 94 19.76 1.12 10.18
N THR A 95 19.06 0.81 9.09
CA THR A 95 19.61 0.57 7.75
C THR A 95 18.69 1.23 6.73
N PRO A 96 18.83 2.55 6.52
CA PRO A 96 18.08 3.28 5.51
C PRO A 96 18.32 2.72 4.11
N ASP A 97 17.29 2.81 3.26
CA ASP A 97 17.37 2.52 1.83
C ASP A 97 16.79 3.70 1.01
N ASP A 98 16.74 3.57 -0.32
CA ASP A 98 16.28 4.62 -1.24
C ASP A 98 14.75 4.69 -1.40
N SER A 99 13.98 4.03 -0.53
CA SER A 99 12.52 4.07 -0.58
C SER A 99 11.95 5.37 0.01
N LEU A 100 10.78 5.79 -0.48
CA LEU A 100 10.05 6.93 0.09
C LEU A 100 9.76 6.72 1.59
N LEU A 101 9.55 5.47 2.03
CA LEU A 101 9.31 5.18 3.43
C LEU A 101 10.55 5.39 4.29
N SER A 102 11.74 5.06 3.77
CA SER A 102 13.02 5.33 4.42
C SER A 102 13.20 6.83 4.65
N ASP A 103 12.93 7.63 3.62
CA ASP A 103 12.96 9.09 3.72
C ASP A 103 12.01 9.60 4.81
N LEU A 104 10.74 9.18 4.77
CA LEU A 104 9.74 9.61 5.75
C LEU A 104 10.09 9.24 7.20
N VAL A 105 10.64 8.05 7.42
CA VAL A 105 10.98 7.55 8.76
C VAL A 105 12.20 8.27 9.35
N ASN A 106 13.13 8.74 8.50
CA ASN A 106 14.39 9.35 8.92
C ASN A 106 14.42 10.88 8.77
N THR A 107 13.37 11.49 8.25
CA THR A 107 13.26 12.96 8.14
C THR A 107 12.98 13.56 9.52
N GLU A 108 13.91 14.38 10.01
CA GLU A 108 13.70 15.21 11.19
C GLU A 108 12.79 16.40 10.86
N ILE A 109 11.78 16.65 11.70
CA ILE A 109 10.86 17.80 11.58
C ILE A 109 11.18 18.75 12.73
N PRO A 110 11.92 19.85 12.48
CA PRO A 110 12.43 20.73 13.54
C PRO A 110 11.33 21.26 14.48
N GLU A 111 10.12 21.47 13.96
CA GLU A 111 8.97 21.98 14.72
C GLU A 111 8.43 20.99 15.77
N TRP A 112 8.84 19.73 15.73
CA TRP A 112 8.41 18.69 16.68
C TRP A 112 9.37 18.51 17.85
N ASP A 113 10.59 19.04 17.76
CA ASP A 113 11.59 18.99 18.86
C ASP A 113 11.35 20.09 19.92
N GLU A 114 10.44 21.04 19.65
CA GLU A 114 10.07 22.15 20.56
C GLU A 114 8.85 21.85 21.46
N LEU A 115 8.24 20.65 21.34
CA LEU A 115 7.10 20.19 22.16
C LEU A 115 7.52 19.20 23.26
#